data_AF-A0A7Y6IAS7-F1
#
_entry.id   AF-A0A7Y6IAS7-F1
#
_cell.length_a   1.000
_cell.length_b   1.000
_cell.length_c   1.000
_cell.angle_alpha   90.00
_cell.angle_beta   90.00
_cell.angle_gamma   90.00
#
_symmetry.space_group_name_H-M   'P 1'
#
loop_
_entity.id
_entity.type
_entity.pdbx_description
1 polymer ?
#
loop_
_entity_poly.entity_id
_entity_poly.type
_entity_poly.pdbx_seq_one_letter_code
_entity_poly.pdbx_strand_id
1 'polypeptide(L)'
;MLKPFFEAGWTVADVLHALDVRADDSVWTYAWSSTSELRHVPGWVRHRLSAWLDEDGEVLPSRSQRVAAALAEQRAEQAARRREWEARAAAAGVELVAPAPRMSREEALAPAPVAVRQPEGPNEAFRRARAEVERRRQEREAQIAAAAMREREQERTRRQRVADAAAEEAIARAAVEREMHVLVQQVQAQDAERGEKEASQRVMSLARARARARAERAARNSDGSRAPGVDTARECDR
;
A
#
# COMPACT_ATOMS: atom_id res chain seq x y z
N MET A 1 -29.99 3.93 -22.87
CA MET A 1 -28.74 3.16 -22.70
C MET A 1 -28.99 1.76 -22.15
N LEU A 2 -29.79 1.58 -21.08
CA LEU A 2 -30.00 0.24 -20.49
C LEU A 2 -31.06 -0.62 -21.20
N LYS A 3 -31.93 0.01 -22.01
CA LYS A 3 -33.06 -0.64 -22.69
C LYS A 3 -32.64 -1.89 -23.52
N PRO A 4 -31.59 -1.85 -24.36
CA PRO A 4 -31.18 -3.02 -25.14
C PRO A 4 -30.78 -4.23 -24.27
N PHE A 5 -30.15 -3.99 -23.13
CA PHE A 5 -29.75 -5.06 -22.20
C PHE A 5 -30.95 -5.75 -21.56
N PHE A 6 -31.96 -4.98 -21.17
CA PHE A 6 -33.20 -5.55 -20.62
C PHE A 6 -34.02 -6.28 -21.71
N GLU A 7 -34.03 -5.78 -22.94
CA GLU A 7 -34.64 -6.46 -24.08
C GLU A 7 -33.91 -7.78 -24.41
N ALA A 8 -32.59 -7.84 -24.22
CA ALA A 8 -31.78 -9.06 -24.27
C ALA A 8 -32.00 -10.00 -23.06
N GLY A 9 -32.92 -9.67 -22.15
CA GLY A 9 -33.29 -10.52 -21.01
C GLY A 9 -32.36 -10.43 -19.82
N TRP A 10 -31.52 -9.39 -19.72
CA TRP A 10 -30.70 -9.16 -18.54
C TRP A 10 -31.55 -8.75 -17.34
N THR A 11 -31.16 -9.22 -16.16
CA THR A 11 -31.73 -8.76 -14.89
C THR A 11 -30.96 -7.54 -14.36
N VAL A 12 -31.53 -6.86 -13.36
CA VAL A 12 -30.80 -5.77 -12.67
C VAL A 12 -29.50 -6.26 -12.04
N ALA A 13 -29.49 -7.48 -11.51
CA ALA A 13 -28.27 -8.09 -10.96
C ALA A 13 -27.20 -8.33 -12.03
N ASP A 14 -27.61 -8.68 -13.26
CA ASP A 14 -26.68 -8.82 -14.37
C ASP A 14 -26.07 -7.48 -14.79
N VAL A 15 -26.86 -6.41 -14.81
CA VAL A 15 -26.35 -5.06 -15.08
C VAL A 15 -25.35 -4.63 -14.01
N LEU A 16 -25.64 -4.86 -12.72
CA LEU A 16 -24.70 -4.55 -11.64
C LEU A 16 -23.40 -5.36 -11.77
N HIS A 17 -23.53 -6.66 -12.07
CA HIS A 17 -22.37 -7.50 -12.30
C HIS A 17 -21.51 -7.01 -13.47
N ALA A 18 -22.14 -6.61 -14.57
CA ALA A 18 -21.47 -6.07 -15.75
C ALA A 18 -20.79 -4.70 -15.49
N LEU A 19 -21.25 -3.97 -14.47
CA LEU A 19 -20.54 -2.78 -14.01
C LEU A 19 -19.28 -3.15 -13.24
N ASP A 20 -19.24 -4.25 -12.51
CA ASP A 20 -18.05 -4.63 -11.72
C ASP A 20 -17.02 -5.45 -12.50
N VAL A 21 -17.47 -6.19 -13.52
CA VAL A 21 -16.66 -7.16 -14.27
C VAL A 21 -16.86 -6.97 -15.77
N ARG A 22 -15.82 -7.25 -16.56
CA ARG A 22 -15.86 -7.26 -18.04
C ARG A 22 -16.42 -8.58 -18.57
N ALA A 23 -16.78 -8.62 -19.85
CA ALA A 23 -17.32 -9.84 -20.48
C ALA A 23 -16.34 -11.03 -20.51
N ASP A 24 -15.03 -10.76 -20.40
CA ASP A 24 -13.95 -11.76 -20.26
C ASP A 24 -13.73 -12.24 -18.81
N ASP A 25 -14.66 -11.93 -17.91
CA ASP A 25 -14.60 -12.19 -16.47
C ASP A 25 -13.43 -11.47 -15.75
N SER A 26 -12.74 -10.52 -16.41
CA SER A 26 -11.71 -9.70 -15.77
C SER A 26 -12.29 -8.51 -15.00
N VAL A 27 -11.69 -8.18 -13.86
CA VAL A 27 -12.10 -7.04 -13.03
C VAL A 27 -11.55 -5.74 -13.63
N TRP A 28 -12.34 -4.67 -13.60
CA TRP A 28 -11.88 -3.35 -14.02
C TRP A 28 -10.69 -2.86 -13.18
N THR A 29 -9.58 -2.48 -13.81
CA THR A 29 -8.34 -2.05 -13.13
C THR A 29 -8.52 -0.83 -12.23
N TYR A 30 -9.45 0.06 -12.58
CA TYR A 30 -9.84 1.22 -11.78
C TYR A 30 -11.26 1.03 -11.24
N ALA A 31 -11.36 0.39 -10.06
CA ALA A 31 -12.58 0.36 -9.28
C ALA A 31 -12.63 1.61 -8.39
N TRP A 32 -13.39 2.63 -8.79
CA TRP A 32 -13.67 3.78 -7.92
C TRP A 32 -14.46 3.31 -6.71
N SER A 33 -13.99 3.66 -5.52
CA SER A 33 -14.57 3.22 -4.24
C SER A 33 -15.69 4.14 -3.72
N SER A 34 -15.88 5.31 -4.34
CA SER A 34 -16.91 6.27 -3.94
C SER A 34 -17.55 7.00 -5.13
N THR A 35 -18.86 7.22 -5.05
CA THR A 35 -19.66 8.00 -6.00
C THR A 35 -19.21 9.47 -6.08
N SER A 36 -18.55 9.99 -5.04
CA SER A 36 -18.02 11.37 -5.01
C SER A 36 -16.86 11.61 -5.97
N GLU A 37 -16.21 10.55 -6.44
CA GLU A 37 -15.07 10.64 -7.37
C GLU A 37 -15.53 10.64 -8.84
N LEU A 38 -16.76 10.23 -9.11
CA LEU A 38 -17.33 10.12 -10.45
C LEU A 38 -17.94 11.44 -10.92
N ARG A 39 -17.18 12.21 -11.72
CA ARG A 39 -17.65 13.49 -12.29
C ARG A 39 -18.83 13.33 -13.28
N HIS A 40 -19.00 12.16 -13.89
CA HIS A 40 -20.05 11.92 -14.89
C HIS A 40 -20.54 10.46 -14.91
N VAL A 41 -21.46 10.14 -13.99
CA VAL A 41 -22.01 8.78 -13.79
C VAL A 41 -22.61 8.17 -15.07
N PRO A 42 -23.43 8.88 -15.89
CA PRO A 42 -24.01 8.25 -17.08
C PRO A 42 -22.97 7.84 -18.12
N GLY A 43 -21.89 8.61 -18.29
CA GLY A 43 -20.81 8.27 -19.21
C GLY A 43 -19.97 7.10 -18.70
N TRP A 44 -19.78 7.02 -17.39
CA TRP A 44 -19.14 5.88 -16.73
C TRP A 44 -19.91 4.57 -16.94
N VAL A 45 -21.22 4.57 -16.68
CA VAL A 45 -22.10 3.41 -16.92
C VAL A 45 -22.02 2.97 -18.38
N ARG A 46 -22.11 3.92 -19.32
CA ARG A 46 -22.03 3.64 -20.75
C ARG A 46 -20.69 2.99 -21.14
N HIS A 47 -19.57 3.49 -20.62
CA HIS A 47 -18.25 2.95 -20.91
C HIS A 47 -18.06 1.53 -20.39
N ARG A 48 -18.62 1.21 -19.21
CA ARG A 48 -18.53 -0.15 -18.68
C ARG A 48 -19.42 -1.13 -19.43
N LEU A 49 -20.65 -0.71 -19.75
CA LEU A 49 -21.58 -1.54 -20.52
C LEU A 49 -21.16 -1.74 -21.98
N SER A 50 -20.36 -0.85 -22.58
CA SER A 50 -19.84 -1.07 -23.93
C SER A 50 -18.89 -2.26 -24.03
N ALA A 51 -18.30 -2.72 -22.92
CA ALA A 51 -17.49 -3.95 -22.91
C ALA A 51 -18.33 -5.24 -22.97
N TRP A 52 -19.65 -5.11 -22.88
CA TRP A 52 -20.63 -6.19 -22.98
C TRP A 52 -21.42 -6.14 -24.29
N LEU A 53 -20.95 -5.33 -25.25
CA LEU A 53 -21.40 -5.33 -26.62
C LEU A 53 -20.33 -6.02 -27.48
N ASP A 54 -20.76 -6.74 -28.50
CA ASP A 54 -19.84 -7.28 -29.51
C ASP A 54 -19.40 -6.21 -30.53
N GLU A 55 -18.64 -6.62 -31.54
CA GLU A 55 -18.15 -5.74 -32.61
C GLU A 55 -19.28 -5.18 -33.48
N ASP A 56 -20.42 -5.88 -33.56
CA ASP A 56 -21.63 -5.50 -34.30
C ASP A 56 -22.59 -4.64 -33.45
N GLY A 57 -22.32 -4.50 -32.14
CA GLY A 57 -23.11 -3.72 -31.19
C GLY A 57 -24.24 -4.51 -30.52
N GLU A 58 -24.26 -5.84 -30.67
CA GLU A 58 -25.23 -6.73 -30.03
C GLU A 58 -24.83 -7.05 -28.58
N VAL A 59 -25.83 -7.27 -27.73
CA VAL A 59 -25.63 -7.51 -26.31
C VAL A 59 -25.15 -8.95 -26.08
N LEU A 60 -23.99 -9.10 -25.45
CA LEU A 60 -23.44 -10.40 -25.09
C LEU A 60 -24.30 -11.10 -24.01
N PRO A 61 -24.27 -12.44 -23.91
CA PRO A 61 -25.01 -13.17 -22.89
C PRO A 61 -24.58 -12.77 -21.47
N SER A 62 -25.56 -12.52 -20.60
CA SER A 62 -25.29 -12.16 -19.20
C SER A 62 -24.68 -13.33 -18.42
N ARG A 63 -24.09 -13.04 -17.25
CA ARG A 63 -23.61 -14.09 -16.33
C ARG A 63 -24.71 -15.08 -15.97
N SER A 64 -25.91 -14.60 -15.63
CA SER A 64 -27.02 -15.49 -15.26
C SER A 64 -27.46 -16.37 -16.44
N GLN A 65 -27.46 -15.83 -17.65
CA GLN A 65 -27.75 -16.59 -18.87
C GLN A 65 -26.67 -17.64 -19.17
N ARG A 66 -25.37 -17.29 -19.05
CA ARG A 66 -24.25 -18.22 -19.18
C ARG A 66 -24.34 -19.38 -18.18
N VAL A 67 -24.65 -19.09 -16.92
CA VAL A 67 -24.83 -20.11 -15.87
C VAL A 67 -26.04 -21.00 -16.15
N ALA A 68 -27.17 -20.42 -16.58
CA ALA A 68 -28.36 -21.17 -16.92
C ALA A 68 -28.12 -22.11 -18.11
N ALA A 69 -27.40 -21.64 -19.14
CA ALA A 69 -27.02 -22.43 -20.30
C ALA A 69 -26.11 -23.61 -19.91
N ALA A 70 -25.05 -23.36 -19.15
CA ALA A 70 -24.15 -24.42 -18.67
C ALA A 70 -24.90 -25.47 -17.82
N LEU A 71 -25.86 -25.05 -16.99
CA LEU A 71 -26.66 -25.96 -16.21
C LEU A 71 -27.65 -26.76 -17.07
N ALA A 72 -28.19 -26.16 -18.13
CA ALA A 72 -29.04 -26.87 -19.09
C ALA A 72 -28.24 -27.94 -19.86
N GLU A 73 -27.02 -27.61 -20.30
CA GLU A 73 -26.09 -28.55 -20.94
C GLU A 73 -25.76 -29.72 -20.01
N GLN A 74 -25.39 -29.46 -18.76
CA GLN A 74 -25.13 -30.52 -17.78
C GLN A 74 -26.34 -31.43 -17.57
N ARG A 75 -27.56 -30.88 -17.52
CA ARG A 75 -28.78 -31.70 -17.40
C ARG A 75 -29.00 -32.54 -18.66
N ALA A 76 -28.75 -31.99 -19.84
CA ALA A 76 -28.87 -32.73 -21.10
C ALA A 76 -27.86 -33.87 -21.16
N GLU A 77 -26.61 -33.65 -20.77
CA GLU A 77 -25.58 -34.69 -20.66
C GLU A 77 -25.97 -35.78 -19.67
N GLN A 78 -26.45 -35.40 -18.47
CA GLN A 78 -26.90 -36.36 -17.47
C GLN A 78 -28.08 -37.20 -17.98
N ALA A 79 -29.02 -36.58 -18.70
CA ALA A 79 -30.12 -37.28 -19.32
C ALA A 79 -29.65 -38.25 -20.42
N ALA A 80 -28.70 -37.84 -21.26
CA ALA A 80 -28.10 -38.70 -22.28
C ALA A 80 -27.37 -39.89 -21.66
N ARG A 81 -26.50 -39.66 -20.66
CA ARG A 81 -25.82 -40.73 -19.92
C ARG A 81 -26.81 -41.69 -19.30
N ARG A 82 -27.88 -41.19 -18.69
CA ARG A 82 -28.93 -42.03 -18.10
C ARG A 82 -29.58 -42.94 -19.15
N ARG A 83 -29.95 -42.40 -20.32
CA ARG A 83 -30.51 -43.18 -21.43
C ARG A 83 -29.53 -44.25 -21.94
N GLU A 84 -28.24 -43.93 -22.02
CA GLU A 84 -27.21 -44.91 -22.40
C GLU A 84 -27.07 -46.04 -21.37
N TRP A 85 -27.07 -45.71 -20.08
CA TRP A 85 -27.05 -46.69 -19.00
C TRP A 85 -28.28 -47.58 -19.03
N GLU A 86 -29.47 -46.99 -19.21
CA GLU A 86 -30.74 -47.71 -19.37
C GLU A 86 -30.71 -48.65 -20.57
N ALA A 87 -30.22 -48.19 -21.72
CA ALA A 87 -30.08 -49.02 -22.92
C ALA A 87 -29.10 -50.19 -22.71
N ARG A 88 -27.95 -49.94 -22.04
CA ARG A 88 -26.97 -51.00 -21.73
C ARG A 88 -27.52 -52.02 -20.75
N ALA A 89 -28.24 -51.59 -19.73
CA ALA A 89 -28.82 -52.48 -18.74
C ALA A 89 -29.93 -53.34 -19.36
N ALA A 90 -30.80 -52.73 -20.19
CA ALA A 90 -31.78 -53.46 -20.99
C ALA A 90 -31.13 -54.50 -21.90
N ALA A 91 -30.03 -54.14 -22.60
CA ALA A 91 -29.29 -55.08 -23.44
C ALA A 91 -28.60 -56.21 -22.65
N ALA A 92 -28.18 -55.95 -21.42
CA ALA A 92 -27.58 -56.93 -20.52
C ALA A 92 -28.62 -57.81 -19.79
N GLY A 93 -29.93 -57.56 -20.00
CA GLY A 93 -31.00 -58.23 -19.25
C GLY A 93 -31.02 -57.90 -17.76
N VAL A 94 -30.32 -56.83 -17.35
CA VAL A 94 -30.30 -56.32 -15.97
C VAL A 94 -31.36 -55.23 -15.89
N GLU A 95 -32.45 -55.51 -15.17
CA GLU A 95 -33.42 -54.46 -14.84
C GLU A 95 -32.76 -53.46 -13.89
N LEU A 96 -32.60 -52.21 -14.33
CA LEU A 96 -32.22 -51.13 -13.43
C LEU A 96 -33.38 -50.92 -12.47
N VAL A 97 -33.19 -51.29 -11.20
CA VAL A 97 -34.11 -50.96 -10.13
C VAL A 97 -34.39 -49.46 -10.20
N ALA A 98 -35.63 -49.10 -10.57
CA ALA A 98 -36.08 -47.71 -10.50
C ALA A 98 -35.78 -47.20 -9.08
N PRO A 99 -35.23 -45.98 -8.91
CA PRO A 99 -35.04 -45.44 -7.58
C PRO A 99 -36.39 -45.54 -6.86
N ALA A 100 -36.41 -46.25 -5.73
CA ALA A 100 -37.62 -46.57 -4.99
C ALA A 100 -38.51 -45.31 -4.90
N PRO A 101 -39.84 -45.44 -5.02
CA PRO A 101 -40.74 -44.29 -4.94
C PRO A 101 -40.35 -43.47 -3.71
N ARG A 102 -40.10 -42.18 -3.92
CA ARG A 102 -39.73 -41.28 -2.82
C ARG A 102 -40.85 -41.39 -1.79
N MET A 103 -40.53 -41.97 -0.63
CA MET A 103 -41.46 -42.17 0.46
C MET A 103 -42.24 -40.89 0.71
N SER A 104 -43.54 -41.01 0.97
CA SER A 104 -44.33 -39.88 1.42
C SER A 104 -43.65 -39.23 2.63
N ARG A 105 -43.78 -37.92 2.82
CA ARG A 105 -43.12 -37.22 3.95
C ARG A 105 -43.44 -37.87 5.31
N GLU A 106 -44.63 -38.46 5.43
CA GLU A 106 -45.05 -39.24 6.60
C GLU A 106 -44.33 -40.59 6.70
N GLU A 107 -44.18 -41.34 5.60
CA GLU A 107 -43.37 -42.57 5.59
C GLU A 107 -41.88 -42.31 5.82
N ALA A 108 -41.34 -41.20 5.29
CA ALA A 108 -39.96 -40.80 5.54
C ALA A 108 -39.71 -40.42 7.01
N LEU A 109 -40.76 -40.03 7.74
CA LEU A 109 -40.72 -39.79 9.19
C LEU A 109 -41.11 -41.01 10.02
N ALA A 110 -41.69 -42.04 9.41
CA ALA A 110 -42.06 -43.27 10.11
C ALA A 110 -40.79 -44.05 10.47
N PRO A 111 -40.59 -44.43 11.75
CA PRO A 111 -39.45 -45.24 12.13
C PRO A 111 -39.57 -46.61 11.45
N ALA A 112 -38.60 -46.96 10.60
CA ALA A 112 -38.56 -48.26 9.94
C ALA A 112 -38.67 -49.41 10.97
N PRO A 113 -39.35 -50.52 10.65
CA PRO A 113 -39.37 -51.69 11.52
C PRO A 113 -37.93 -52.19 11.69
N VAL A 114 -37.40 -52.01 12.89
CA VAL A 114 -36.04 -52.42 13.25
C VAL A 114 -36.06 -53.95 13.30
N ALA A 115 -35.76 -54.59 12.17
CA ALA A 115 -35.14 -55.90 12.23
C ALA A 115 -33.92 -55.74 13.13
N VAL A 116 -33.83 -56.54 14.21
CA VAL A 116 -32.69 -56.58 15.11
C VAL A 116 -31.49 -57.13 14.33
N ARG A 117 -30.96 -56.34 13.41
CA ARG A 117 -29.55 -56.38 13.06
C ARG A 117 -28.87 -56.03 14.37
N GLN A 118 -28.12 -56.99 14.91
CA GLN A 118 -27.11 -56.61 15.90
C GLN A 118 -26.35 -55.43 15.30
N PRO A 119 -26.23 -54.29 16.02
CA PRO A 119 -25.43 -53.20 15.53
C PRO A 119 -24.00 -53.71 15.54
N GLU A 120 -23.54 -54.25 14.41
CA GLU A 120 -22.15 -54.13 14.04
C GLU A 120 -21.91 -52.62 13.99
N GLY A 121 -21.53 -52.06 15.14
CA GLY A 121 -21.11 -50.67 15.24
C GLY A 121 -20.05 -50.40 14.16
N PRO A 122 -19.80 -49.13 13.80
CA PRO A 122 -18.90 -48.78 12.71
C PRO A 122 -17.67 -49.68 12.75
N ASN A 123 -17.55 -50.53 11.70
CA ASN A 123 -16.57 -51.61 11.59
C ASN A 123 -15.25 -51.11 12.18
N GLU A 124 -14.59 -51.89 13.04
CA GLU A 124 -13.38 -51.44 13.73
C GLU A 124 -12.36 -50.82 12.76
N ALA A 125 -12.32 -51.32 11.52
CA ALA A 125 -11.61 -50.73 10.39
C ALA A 125 -11.96 -49.26 10.12
N PHE A 126 -13.23 -48.89 10.12
CA PHE A 126 -13.71 -47.50 9.95
C PHE A 126 -13.29 -46.61 11.12
N ARG A 127 -13.36 -47.10 12.36
CA ARG A 127 -12.90 -46.32 13.53
C ARG A 127 -11.40 -46.06 13.48
N ARG A 128 -10.61 -47.07 13.09
CA ARG A 128 -9.17 -46.94 12.86
C ARG A 128 -8.86 -45.97 11.71
N ALA A 129 -9.57 -46.08 10.59
CA ALA A 129 -9.39 -45.20 9.44
C ALA A 129 -9.70 -43.73 9.80
N ARG A 130 -10.76 -43.48 10.57
CA ARG A 130 -11.12 -42.13 11.02
C ARG A 130 -10.10 -41.56 12.00
N ALA A 131 -9.60 -42.37 12.94
CA ALA A 131 -8.54 -41.95 13.86
C ALA A 131 -7.23 -41.61 13.12
N GLU A 132 -6.90 -42.38 12.07
CA GLU A 132 -5.74 -42.11 11.22
C GLU A 132 -5.88 -40.79 10.44
N VAL A 133 -7.06 -40.52 9.88
CA VAL A 133 -7.33 -39.24 9.18
C VAL A 133 -7.22 -38.06 10.15
N GLU A 134 -7.76 -38.18 11.36
CA GLU A 134 -7.70 -37.12 12.36
C GLU A 134 -6.26 -36.89 12.84
N ARG A 135 -5.47 -37.96 13.00
CA ARG A 135 -4.04 -37.86 13.32
C ARG A 135 -3.28 -37.09 12.23
N ARG A 136 -3.48 -37.44 10.96
CA ARG A 136 -2.84 -36.72 9.82
C ARG A 136 -3.26 -35.26 9.76
N ARG A 137 -4.51 -34.97 10.08
CA ARG A 137 -5.01 -33.60 10.16
C ARG A 137 -4.30 -32.83 11.28
N GLN A 138 -4.22 -33.40 12.48
CA GLN A 138 -3.52 -32.80 13.62
C GLN A 138 -2.03 -32.59 13.34
N GLU A 139 -1.36 -33.56 12.71
CA GLU A 139 0.03 -33.43 12.28
C GLU A 139 0.21 -32.29 11.28
N ARG A 140 -0.70 -32.17 10.29
CA ARG A 140 -0.65 -31.08 9.31
C ARG A 140 -0.92 -29.71 9.94
N GLU A 141 -1.89 -29.63 10.84
CA GLU A 141 -2.19 -28.41 11.60
C GLU A 141 -1.01 -28.01 12.49
N ALA A 142 -0.36 -28.97 13.15
CA ALA A 142 0.85 -28.75 13.93
C ALA A 142 2.04 -28.29 13.06
N GLN A 143 2.20 -28.85 11.85
CA GLN A 143 3.22 -28.40 10.91
C GLN A 143 2.98 -26.97 10.43
N ILE A 144 1.73 -26.60 10.13
CA ILE A 144 1.36 -25.23 9.75
C ILE A 144 1.61 -24.28 10.93
N ALA A 145 1.21 -24.65 12.14
CA ALA A 145 1.46 -23.85 13.34
C ALA A 145 2.96 -23.67 13.60
N ALA A 146 3.77 -24.72 13.46
CA ALA A 146 5.21 -24.65 13.60
C ALA A 146 5.88 -23.80 12.49
N ALA A 147 5.37 -23.85 11.26
CA ALA A 147 5.83 -22.98 10.18
C ALA A 147 5.50 -21.51 10.47
N ALA A 148 4.27 -21.21 10.91
CA ALA A 148 3.85 -19.86 11.29
C ALA A 148 4.66 -19.31 12.47
N MET A 149 5.01 -20.15 13.46
CA MET A 149 5.89 -19.75 14.57
C MET A 149 7.30 -19.39 14.09
N ARG A 150 7.89 -20.21 13.21
CA ARG A 150 9.20 -19.92 12.61
C ARG A 150 9.19 -18.65 11.78
N GLU A 151 8.13 -18.41 11.02
CA GLU A 151 7.97 -17.17 10.25
C GLU A 151 7.89 -15.94 11.16
N ARG A 152 7.13 -16.01 12.26
CA ARG A 152 7.05 -14.94 13.26
C ARG A 152 8.40 -14.65 13.91
N GLU A 153 9.18 -15.70 14.22
CA GLU A 153 10.54 -15.54 14.75
C GLU A 153 11.46 -14.90 13.72
N GLN A 154 11.42 -15.34 12.47
CA GLN A 154 12.19 -14.75 11.38
C GLN A 154 11.84 -13.28 11.17
N GLU A 155 10.56 -12.93 11.16
CA GLU A 155 10.12 -11.54 11.03
C GLU A 155 10.54 -10.70 12.25
N ARG A 156 10.49 -11.26 13.46
CA ARG A 156 11.01 -10.59 14.66
C ARG A 156 12.50 -10.32 14.55
N THR A 157 13.29 -11.31 14.13
CA THR A 157 14.74 -11.14 13.91
C THR A 157 15.02 -10.13 12.80
N ARG A 158 14.22 -10.14 11.72
CA ARG A 158 14.35 -9.17 10.63
C ARG A 158 14.07 -7.75 11.10
N ARG A 159 12.97 -7.55 11.85
CA ARG A 159 12.63 -6.26 12.45
C ARG A 159 13.71 -5.78 13.42
N GLN A 160 14.25 -6.69 14.24
CA GLN A 160 15.35 -6.37 15.14
C GLN A 160 16.57 -5.88 14.36
N ARG A 161 17.00 -6.58 13.31
CA ARG A 161 18.13 -6.15 12.47
C ARG A 161 17.90 -4.79 11.81
N VAL A 162 16.68 -4.51 11.34
CA VAL A 162 16.33 -3.20 10.77
C VAL A 162 16.39 -2.12 11.83
N ALA A 163 15.90 -2.39 13.04
CA ALA A 163 15.97 -1.45 14.17
C ALA A 163 17.42 -1.20 14.61
N ASP A 164 18.25 -2.23 14.67
CA ASP A 164 19.67 -2.11 15.03
C ASP A 164 20.42 -1.29 13.97
N ALA A 165 20.20 -1.56 12.68
CA ALA A 165 20.81 -0.78 11.59
C ALA A 165 20.35 0.69 11.60
N ALA A 166 19.07 0.96 11.87
CA ALA A 166 18.55 2.31 12.01
C ALA A 166 19.15 3.04 13.23
N ALA A 167 19.40 2.33 14.34
CA ALA A 167 20.08 2.89 15.51
C ALA A 167 21.54 3.24 15.20
N GLU A 168 22.26 2.38 14.48
CA GLU A 168 23.63 2.67 14.01
C GLU A 168 23.68 3.90 13.10
N GLU A 169 22.74 4.01 12.15
CA GLU A 169 22.65 5.17 11.27
C GLU A 169 22.34 6.45 12.05
N ALA A 170 21.45 6.39 13.05
CA ALA A 170 21.14 7.53 13.91
C ALA A 170 22.37 7.98 14.72
N ILE A 171 23.15 7.03 15.25
CA ILE A 171 24.41 7.32 15.95
C ILE A 171 25.42 7.99 15.02
N ALA A 172 25.57 7.48 13.78
CA ALA A 172 26.46 8.07 12.78
C ALA A 172 26.05 9.50 12.41
N ARG A 173 24.74 9.74 12.18
CA ARG A 173 24.21 11.09 11.91
C ARG A 173 24.47 12.05 13.08
N ALA A 174 24.23 11.62 14.31
CA ALA A 174 24.50 12.41 15.50
C ALA A 174 26.01 12.68 15.71
N ALA A 175 26.90 11.79 15.26
CA ALA A 175 28.33 12.03 15.26
C ALA A 175 28.70 13.14 14.27
N VAL A 176 28.21 13.06 13.02
CA VAL A 176 28.44 14.09 12.00
C VAL A 176 27.89 15.46 12.43
N GLU A 177 26.69 15.49 13.03
CA GLU A 177 26.10 16.73 13.54
C GLU A 177 26.95 17.36 14.64
N ARG A 178 27.50 16.55 15.55
CA ARG A 178 28.43 17.02 16.59
C ARG A 178 29.72 17.56 15.99
N GLU A 179 30.31 16.87 15.01
CA GLU A 179 31.50 17.37 14.31
C GLU A 179 31.23 18.69 13.59
N MET A 180 30.10 18.80 12.91
CA MET A 180 29.68 20.03 12.24
C MET A 180 29.48 21.17 13.26
N HIS A 181 28.88 20.90 14.42
CA HIS A 181 28.71 21.90 15.47
C HIS A 181 30.07 22.39 16.00
N VAL A 182 31.04 21.50 16.20
CA VAL A 182 32.40 21.86 16.60
C VAL A 182 33.07 22.75 15.55
N LEU A 183 32.94 22.42 14.27
CA LEU A 183 33.49 23.25 13.18
C LEU A 183 32.85 24.64 13.14
N VAL A 184 31.53 24.73 13.31
CA VAL A 184 30.82 26.03 13.37
C VAL A 184 31.34 26.87 14.54
N GLN A 185 31.52 26.28 15.73
CA GLN A 185 32.08 26.98 16.88
C GLN A 185 33.52 27.46 16.63
N GLN A 186 34.34 26.65 15.95
CA GLN A 186 35.72 27.04 15.59
C GLN A 186 35.74 28.23 14.64
N VAL A 187 34.87 28.25 13.61
CA VAL A 187 34.76 29.38 12.68
C VAL A 187 34.32 30.64 13.42
N GLN A 188 33.32 30.54 14.29
CA GLN A 188 32.86 31.66 15.11
C GLN A 188 33.96 32.22 16.02
N ALA A 189 34.76 31.34 16.63
CA ALA A 189 35.91 31.76 17.44
C ALA A 189 36.98 32.47 16.60
N GLN A 190 37.29 31.97 15.39
CA GLN A 190 38.23 32.62 14.47
C GLN A 190 37.75 33.99 14.00
N ASP A 191 36.46 34.13 13.69
CA ASP A 191 35.87 35.41 13.31
C ASP A 191 35.89 36.41 14.47
N ALA A 192 35.65 35.96 15.70
CA ALA A 192 35.77 36.79 16.89
C ALA A 192 37.22 37.30 17.07
N GLU A 193 38.22 36.40 17.00
CA GLU A 193 39.62 36.77 17.07
C GLU A 193 40.03 37.74 15.95
N ARG A 194 39.52 37.52 14.73
CA ARG A 194 39.76 38.41 13.59
C ARG A 194 39.16 39.79 13.85
N GLY A 195 37.93 39.86 14.36
CA GLY A 195 37.27 41.09 14.75
C GLY A 195 38.06 41.87 15.81
N GLU A 196 38.58 41.20 16.84
CA GLU A 196 39.43 41.81 17.87
C GLU A 196 40.76 42.35 17.29
N LYS A 197 41.39 41.59 16.40
CA LYS A 197 42.61 42.01 15.68
C LYS A 197 42.34 43.24 14.81
N GLU A 198 41.24 43.25 14.05
CA GLU A 198 40.86 44.40 13.22
C GLU A 198 40.51 45.63 14.06
N ALA A 199 39.79 45.47 15.18
CA ALA A 199 39.50 46.56 16.11
C ALA A 199 40.80 47.15 16.70
N SER A 200 41.73 46.30 17.13
CA SER A 200 43.04 46.71 17.63
C SER A 200 43.84 47.46 16.57
N GLN A 201 43.85 46.98 15.32
CA GLN A 201 44.50 47.67 14.20
C GLN A 201 43.88 49.05 13.93
N ARG A 202 42.54 49.18 14.00
CA ARG A 202 41.85 50.47 13.85
C ARG A 202 42.21 51.45 14.98
N VAL A 203 42.30 50.99 16.22
CA VAL A 203 42.74 51.83 17.35
C VAL A 203 44.18 52.30 17.14
N MET A 204 45.08 51.41 16.74
CA MET A 204 46.48 51.76 16.46
C MET A 204 46.62 52.71 15.27
N SER A 205 45.84 52.53 14.19
CA SER A 205 45.88 53.43 13.03
C SER A 205 45.34 54.82 13.38
N LEU A 206 44.26 54.91 14.16
CA LEU A 206 43.74 56.17 14.70
C LEU A 206 44.76 56.87 15.61
N ALA A 207 45.45 56.13 16.48
CA ALA A 207 46.50 56.67 17.33
C ALA A 207 47.66 57.26 16.51
N ARG A 208 48.12 56.54 15.47
CA ARG A 208 49.14 57.05 14.54
C ARG A 208 48.68 58.30 13.79
N ALA A 209 47.44 58.32 13.29
CA ALA A 209 46.87 59.48 12.60
C ALA A 209 46.83 60.72 13.52
N ARG A 210 46.42 60.54 14.79
CA ARG A 210 46.43 61.61 15.80
C ARG A 210 47.84 62.11 16.09
N ALA A 211 48.82 61.21 16.24
CA ALA A 211 50.22 61.58 16.45
C ALA A 211 50.77 62.40 15.28
N ARG A 212 50.47 61.99 14.04
CA ARG A 212 50.84 62.73 12.83
C ARG A 212 50.20 64.13 12.79
N ALA A 213 48.89 64.23 13.04
CA ALA A 213 48.20 65.52 13.08
C ALA A 213 48.78 66.46 14.15
N ARG A 214 49.18 65.92 15.31
CA ARG A 214 49.85 66.67 16.38
C ARG A 214 51.22 67.18 15.93
N ALA A 215 52.02 66.35 15.25
CA ALA A 215 53.31 66.74 14.71
C ALA A 215 53.18 67.83 13.63
N GLU A 216 52.22 67.70 12.72
CA GLU A 216 51.95 68.72 11.68
C GLU A 216 51.47 70.05 12.27
N ARG A 217 50.72 70.02 13.39
CA ARG A 217 50.33 71.23 14.11
C ARG A 217 51.53 71.87 14.81
N ALA A 218 52.40 71.06 15.42
CA ALA A 218 53.64 71.54 16.03
C ALA A 218 54.57 72.21 14.99
N ALA A 219 54.73 71.59 13.82
CA ALA A 219 55.50 72.13 12.70
C ALA A 219 54.95 73.48 12.19
N ARG A 220 53.62 73.58 12.05
CA ARG A 220 52.95 74.85 11.69
C ARG A 220 53.16 75.95 12.74
N ASN A 221 53.11 75.61 14.01
CA ASN A 221 53.35 76.57 15.09
C ASN A 221 54.83 77.01 15.15
N SER A 222 55.79 76.15 14.79
CA SER A 222 57.20 76.55 14.69
C SER A 222 57.46 77.48 13.49
N ASP A 223 56.79 77.31 12.36
CA ASP A 223 56.91 78.23 11.21
C ASP A 223 56.21 79.57 11.44
N GLY A 224 55.11 79.59 12.19
CA GLY A 224 54.40 80.82 12.59
C GLY A 224 55.15 81.67 13.62
N SER A 225 56.22 81.16 14.23
CA SER A 225 57.07 81.91 15.16
C SER A 225 58.20 82.69 14.48
N ARG A 226 58.10 82.95 13.16
CA ARG A 226 58.88 83.97 12.46
C ARG A 226 58.07 85.26 12.43
N ALA A 227 58.08 85.99 13.53
CA ALA A 227 57.46 87.30 13.63
C ALA A 227 57.97 88.21 12.49
N PRO A 228 57.10 88.95 11.77
CA PRO A 228 57.56 90.09 11.01
C PRO A 228 58.15 91.10 12.00
N GLY A 229 59.37 91.54 11.74
CA GLY A 229 59.99 92.64 12.46
C GLY A 229 59.06 93.83 12.47
N VAL A 230 58.59 94.20 13.65
CA VAL A 230 57.98 95.50 13.88
C VAL A 230 59.13 96.50 13.90
N ASP A 231 59.45 97.04 12.72
CA ASP A 231 60.15 98.30 12.57
C ASP A 231 59.20 99.41 13.01
N THR A 232 59.32 99.86 14.26
CA THR A 232 58.85 101.19 14.67
C THR A 232 60.01 101.95 15.26
N ALA A 233 60.81 102.51 14.37
CA ALA A 233 61.66 103.65 14.67
C ALA A 233 60.81 104.94 14.63
N ARG A 234 60.77 105.65 15.76
CA ARG A 234 61.20 107.05 15.92
C ARG A 234 60.50 108.16 15.11
N GLU A 235 59.66 108.95 15.79
CA GLU A 235 59.42 110.39 15.52
C GLU A 235 58.83 111.02 16.80
N CYS A 236 59.59 111.74 17.63
CA CYS A 236 59.82 113.20 17.65
C CYS A 236 58.59 114.07 18.02
N ASP A 237 58.84 115.00 18.96
CA ASP A 237 58.14 116.24 19.30
C ASP A 237 56.97 116.29 20.33
N ARG A 238 57.39 116.71 21.54
CA ARG A 238 56.86 117.76 22.46
C ARG A 238 56.40 117.33 23.84
#